data_AF-A0A1Y2A9Y5-F1
#
_entry.id   AF-A0A1Y2A9Y5-F1
#
_cell.length_a   1.000
_cell.length_b   1.000
_cell.length_c   1.000
_cell.angle_alpha   90.00
_cell.angle_beta   90.00
_cell.angle_gamma   90.00
#
_symmetry.space_group_name_H-M   'P 1'
#
loop_
_entity.id
_entity.type
_entity.pdbx_description
1 polymer ?
#
loop_
_entity_poly.entity_id
_entity_poly.type
_entity_poly.pdbx_seq_one_letter_code
_entity_poly.pdbx_strand_id
1 'polypeptide(L)'
;MKLSIITIIAILINGIYCAKSKGTPMTGEYLELDNTSSKMYMFSNDECTKIYLCKTYKNNGILFISSHTLSDCYLRNELINKEFISGLLNNPDDCSVKGYADIDISECFLTNDKNEVTYKGKGIYHRARYYDTDLSNNRVLTEFGWCKFSDKIDSDTNWISRITNETLAINQITIPGTHDSGTYGIYNRIEARWARIQNLDIYKQLLNGIRYFDIRLETNDDKEIYISHGYISSINKKTGKKYYLSDIFENDDWCLISVLTSTPRSSEPTTTVNTTTITISSTVSTSAQPNYCLLFLILIQAHLNWVNVMSKPN
;
A
#
# COMPACT_ATOMS: atom_id res chain seq x y z
N MET A 1 29.91 -33.78 -45.38
CA MET A 1 30.59 -34.46 -44.26
C MET A 1 30.43 -33.60 -43.01
N LYS A 2 29.65 -34.11 -42.04
CA LYS A 2 29.58 -33.82 -40.59
C LYS A 2 29.34 -32.36 -40.12
N LEU A 3 28.18 -32.03 -39.57
CA LEU A 3 27.60 -32.28 -38.23
C LEU A 3 28.06 -31.27 -37.16
N SER A 4 27.06 -30.68 -36.47
CA SER A 4 27.06 -30.34 -35.03
C SER A 4 27.79 -29.04 -34.62
N ILE A 5 27.32 -28.15 -33.73
CA ILE A 5 26.38 -28.24 -32.59
C ILE A 5 25.67 -26.88 -32.38
N ILE A 6 24.35 -26.96 -32.18
CA ILE A 6 23.50 -25.96 -31.54
C ILE A 6 23.96 -25.78 -30.09
N THR A 7 24.35 -24.58 -29.68
CA THR A 7 24.44 -24.26 -28.24
C THR A 7 23.47 -23.14 -27.91
N ILE A 8 22.22 -23.57 -27.71
CA ILE A 8 21.24 -22.90 -26.85
C ILE A 8 21.78 -23.06 -25.42
N ILE A 9 22.32 -22.00 -24.83
CA ILE A 9 22.48 -21.94 -23.36
C ILE A 9 21.30 -21.14 -22.84
N ALA A 10 20.30 -21.91 -22.42
CA ALA A 10 19.23 -21.48 -21.55
C ALA A 10 19.81 -20.91 -20.26
N ILE A 11 19.69 -19.60 -20.06
CA ILE A 11 19.75 -19.00 -18.73
C ILE A 11 18.32 -19.10 -18.17
N LEU A 12 18.04 -20.27 -17.58
CA LEU A 12 16.85 -20.50 -16.77
C LEU A 12 16.99 -19.74 -15.46
N ILE A 13 16.22 -18.67 -15.36
CA ILE A 13 15.29 -18.35 -14.26
C ILE A 13 15.82 -18.68 -12.85
N ASN A 14 16.26 -17.63 -12.14
CA ASN A 14 16.02 -17.49 -10.70
C ASN A 14 15.83 -16.00 -10.38
N GLY A 15 14.92 -15.38 -11.13
CA GLY A 15 14.17 -14.23 -10.62
C GLY A 15 12.90 -14.79 -10.02
N ILE A 16 12.83 -14.90 -8.69
CA ILE A 16 11.55 -14.92 -8.01
C ILE A 16 10.94 -13.55 -8.28
N TYR A 17 10.30 -13.42 -9.45
CA TYR A 17 9.29 -12.41 -9.66
C TYR A 17 8.22 -12.75 -8.65
N CYS A 18 8.09 -11.93 -7.61
CA CYS A 18 6.79 -11.78 -6.97
C CYS A 18 5.81 -11.58 -8.11
N ALA A 19 4.92 -12.56 -8.31
CA ALA A 19 3.78 -12.40 -9.18
C ALA A 19 3.02 -11.19 -8.65
N LYS A 20 3.20 -10.03 -9.31
CA LYS A 20 2.07 -9.12 -9.44
C LYS A 20 0.93 -9.98 -9.99
N SER A 21 -0.28 -9.80 -9.47
CA SER A 21 -1.48 -10.37 -10.09
C SER A 21 -1.38 -10.17 -11.60
N LYS A 22 -1.92 -11.10 -12.38
CA LYS A 22 -1.74 -11.18 -13.83
C LYS A 22 -2.46 -10.04 -14.58
N GLY A 23 -2.17 -8.78 -14.26
CA GLY A 23 -2.38 -7.65 -15.14
C GLY A 23 -1.44 -7.81 -16.34
N THR A 24 -1.98 -8.29 -17.46
CA THR A 24 -1.24 -8.34 -18.71
C THR A 24 -0.84 -6.92 -19.15
N PRO A 25 0.35 -6.72 -19.76
CA PRO A 25 0.90 -5.39 -20.08
C PRO A 25 0.10 -4.53 -21.08
N MET A 26 -1.04 -5.02 -21.60
CA MET A 26 -1.83 -4.35 -22.64
C MET A 26 -3.21 -3.85 -22.19
N THR A 27 -3.56 -3.96 -20.90
CA THR A 27 -4.92 -3.67 -20.39
C THR A 27 -4.90 -2.89 -19.07
N GLY A 28 -4.04 -1.87 -18.95
CA GLY A 28 -3.84 -1.09 -17.72
C GLY A 28 -5.07 -0.31 -17.21
N GLU A 29 -6.25 -0.50 -17.78
CA GLU A 29 -7.49 0.22 -17.45
C GLU A 29 -8.49 -0.65 -16.65
N TYR A 30 -8.28 -1.96 -16.58
CA TYR A 30 -9.13 -2.90 -15.82
C TYR A 30 -8.34 -4.13 -15.37
N LEU A 31 -8.87 -4.85 -14.38
CA LEU A 31 -8.36 -6.12 -13.88
C LEU A 31 -9.24 -7.26 -14.38
N GLU A 32 -8.67 -8.30 -15.00
CA GLU A 32 -9.38 -9.56 -15.25
C GLU A 32 -9.36 -10.37 -13.94
N LEU A 33 -10.53 -10.87 -13.50
CA LEU A 33 -10.60 -11.64 -12.25
C LEU A 33 -9.83 -12.97 -12.38
N ASP A 34 -9.24 -13.40 -11.27
CA ASP A 34 -8.37 -14.56 -11.25
C ASP A 34 -9.16 -15.87 -11.20
N ASN A 35 -8.89 -16.75 -12.17
CA ASN A 35 -9.31 -18.15 -12.19
C ASN A 35 -10.83 -18.34 -11.98
N THR A 36 -11.62 -17.48 -12.61
CA THR A 36 -13.08 -17.54 -12.64
C THR A 36 -13.61 -18.52 -13.68
N SER A 37 -14.83 -19.03 -13.49
CA SER A 37 -15.47 -19.97 -14.45
C SER A 37 -15.78 -19.33 -15.80
N SER A 38 -16.01 -18.02 -15.81
CA SER A 38 -16.21 -17.16 -16.97
C SER A 38 -15.32 -15.93 -16.83
N LYS A 39 -14.80 -15.40 -17.94
CA LYS A 39 -13.99 -14.18 -17.90
C LYS A 39 -14.81 -13.02 -17.36
N MET A 40 -14.25 -12.31 -16.39
CA MET A 40 -14.88 -11.17 -15.74
C MET A 40 -13.86 -10.06 -15.56
N TYR A 41 -14.35 -8.83 -15.58
CA TYR A 41 -13.52 -7.64 -15.63
C TYR A 41 -13.91 -6.69 -14.50
N MET A 42 -12.93 -6.09 -13.85
CA MET A 42 -13.12 -5.15 -12.75
C MET A 42 -12.43 -3.83 -13.07
N PHE A 43 -13.13 -2.72 -12.88
CA PHE A 43 -12.54 -1.40 -13.05
C PHE A 43 -13.04 -0.44 -11.96
N SER A 44 -12.33 0.67 -11.79
CA SER A 44 -12.66 1.75 -10.87
C SER A 44 -13.05 3.03 -11.59
N ASN A 45 -13.87 3.86 -10.95
CA ASN A 45 -13.97 5.27 -11.31
C ASN A 45 -12.67 6.04 -10.98
N ASP A 46 -12.55 7.25 -11.52
CA ASP A 46 -11.38 8.13 -11.37
C ASP A 46 -11.02 8.44 -9.91
N GLU A 47 -12.02 8.50 -9.03
CA GLU A 47 -11.84 8.80 -7.61
C GLU A 47 -11.44 7.58 -6.78
N CYS A 48 -11.35 6.38 -7.36
CA CYS A 48 -11.10 5.13 -6.62
C CYS A 48 -12.15 4.79 -5.55
N THR A 49 -13.36 5.34 -5.67
CA THR A 49 -14.46 5.19 -4.70
C THR A 49 -15.45 4.09 -5.08
N LYS A 50 -15.69 3.89 -6.38
CA LYS A 50 -16.66 2.94 -6.93
C LYS A 50 -15.96 1.91 -7.79
N ILE A 51 -16.22 0.64 -7.49
CA ILE A 51 -15.67 -0.51 -8.20
C ILE A 51 -16.79 -1.24 -8.92
N TYR A 52 -16.57 -1.52 -10.19
CA TYR A 52 -17.56 -2.15 -11.07
C TYR A 52 -17.04 -3.53 -11.50
N LEU A 53 -17.93 -4.53 -11.50
CA LEU A 53 -17.67 -5.85 -12.06
C LEU A 53 -18.49 -6.07 -13.33
N CYS A 54 -17.83 -6.34 -14.45
CA CYS A 54 -18.44 -6.52 -15.76
C CYS A 54 -18.26 -7.93 -16.28
N LYS A 55 -19.31 -8.44 -16.93
CA LYS A 55 -19.30 -9.78 -17.52
C LYS A 55 -18.82 -9.78 -18.97
N THR A 56 -19.02 -8.68 -19.68
CA THR A 56 -18.87 -8.66 -21.13
C THR A 56 -17.74 -7.72 -21.54
N TYR A 57 -16.87 -8.22 -22.40
CA TYR A 57 -15.81 -7.46 -23.07
C TYR A 57 -16.01 -7.54 -24.59
N LYS A 58 -16.01 -6.39 -25.25
CA LYS A 58 -16.07 -6.28 -26.71
C LYS A 58 -14.84 -5.54 -27.20
N ASN A 59 -14.06 -6.17 -28.07
CA ASN A 59 -12.97 -5.49 -28.78
C ASN A 59 -13.55 -4.74 -29.98
N ASN A 60 -13.49 -3.41 -29.94
CA ASN A 60 -13.97 -2.51 -30.99
C ASN A 60 -12.80 -1.89 -31.77
N GLY A 61 -11.58 -2.39 -31.57
CA GLY A 61 -10.39 -1.89 -32.23
C GLY A 61 -10.46 -2.04 -33.76
N ILE A 62 -10.00 -1.01 -34.44
CA ILE A 62 -9.79 -1.01 -35.90
C ILE A 62 -8.26 -1.02 -36.11
N LEU A 63 -7.78 -1.44 -37.29
CA LEU A 63 -6.35 -1.53 -37.59
C LEU A 63 -5.57 -0.30 -37.08
N PHE A 64 -4.60 -0.53 -36.19
CA PHE A 64 -3.76 0.46 -35.46
C PHE A 64 -4.43 1.28 -34.34
N ILE A 65 -5.72 1.10 -34.06
CA ILE A 65 -6.42 1.75 -32.94
C ILE A 65 -7.01 0.67 -32.03
N SER A 66 -6.44 0.52 -30.82
CA SER A 66 -7.02 -0.34 -29.78
C SER A 66 -8.20 0.37 -29.12
N SER A 67 -9.39 -0.21 -29.19
CA SER A 67 -10.57 0.25 -28.45
C SER A 67 -11.33 -0.95 -27.93
N HIS A 68 -11.89 -0.84 -26.73
CA HIS A 68 -12.73 -1.88 -26.16
C HIS A 68 -13.87 -1.29 -25.35
N THR A 69 -14.88 -2.12 -25.11
CA THR A 69 -16.04 -1.75 -24.31
C THR A 69 -16.33 -2.84 -23.29
N LEU A 70 -16.60 -2.44 -22.05
CA LEU A 70 -17.14 -3.27 -20.99
C LEU A 70 -18.65 -3.02 -20.84
N SER A 71 -19.42 -4.09 -20.71
CA SER A 71 -20.87 -4.03 -20.50
C SER A 71 -21.33 -5.09 -19.50
N ASP A 72 -22.63 -5.05 -19.15
CA ASP A 72 -23.22 -5.93 -18.13
C ASP A 72 -22.48 -5.79 -16.79
N CYS A 73 -22.32 -4.53 -16.39
CA CYS A 73 -21.53 -4.13 -15.24
C CYS A 73 -22.40 -3.96 -14.01
N TYR A 74 -21.88 -4.37 -12.86
CA TYR A 74 -22.55 -4.32 -11.58
C TYR A 74 -21.77 -3.43 -10.62
N LEU A 75 -22.48 -2.54 -9.93
CA LEU A 75 -21.99 -1.88 -8.73
C LEU A 75 -22.66 -2.56 -7.54
N ARG A 76 -21.91 -3.35 -6.79
CA ARG A 76 -22.45 -4.23 -5.74
C ARG A 76 -23.50 -5.19 -6.34
N ASN A 77 -24.78 -4.99 -6.09
CA ASN A 77 -25.89 -5.76 -6.66
C ASN A 77 -26.72 -5.00 -7.69
N GLU A 78 -26.41 -3.73 -7.94
CA GLU A 78 -27.12 -2.92 -8.92
C GLU A 78 -26.52 -3.14 -10.32
N LEU A 79 -27.38 -3.53 -11.27
CA LEU A 79 -27.00 -3.60 -12.69
C LEU A 79 -26.95 -2.19 -13.28
N ILE A 80 -25.80 -1.84 -13.85
CA ILE A 80 -25.58 -0.58 -14.53
C ILE A 80 -25.85 -0.76 -16.03
N ASN A 81 -26.98 -0.24 -16.49
CA ASN A 81 -27.41 -0.28 -17.89
C ASN A 81 -26.65 0.74 -18.76
N LYS A 82 -25.31 0.64 -18.77
CA LYS A 82 -24.42 1.51 -19.53
C LYS A 82 -23.22 0.72 -20.04
N GLU A 83 -22.78 1.05 -21.24
CA GLU A 83 -21.51 0.58 -21.78
C GLU A 83 -20.36 1.53 -21.40
N PHE A 84 -19.22 0.95 -21.03
CA PHE A 84 -18.03 1.66 -20.56
C PHE A 84 -16.91 1.51 -21.59
N ILE A 85 -16.41 2.62 -22.11
CA ILE A 85 -15.46 2.66 -23.24
C ILE A 85 -14.04 2.80 -22.71
N SER A 86 -13.10 2.12 -23.36
CA SER A 86 -11.64 2.25 -23.17
C SER A 86 -11.17 3.71 -23.19
N GLY A 87 -10.20 4.05 -22.35
CA GLY A 87 -9.70 5.43 -22.16
C GLY A 87 -10.35 6.21 -21.02
N LEU A 88 -11.42 5.67 -20.43
CA LEU A 88 -12.15 6.27 -19.28
C LEU A 88 -12.23 5.33 -18.08
N LEU A 89 -11.46 4.25 -18.08
CA LEU A 89 -11.47 3.22 -17.03
C LEU A 89 -10.13 3.26 -16.30
N ASN A 90 -10.18 2.99 -14.99
CA ASN A 90 -8.99 2.92 -14.17
C ASN A 90 -8.85 1.52 -13.60
N ASN A 91 -7.63 0.98 -13.66
CA ASN A 91 -7.35 -0.29 -13.04
C ASN A 91 -7.43 -0.13 -11.50
N PRO A 92 -8.24 -0.94 -10.82
CA PRO A 92 -8.42 -0.84 -9.37
C PRO A 92 -7.14 -1.17 -8.60
N ASP A 93 -6.15 -1.82 -9.22
CA ASP A 93 -4.86 -2.06 -8.58
C ASP A 93 -4.00 -0.80 -8.44
N ASP A 94 -4.22 0.21 -9.29
CA ASP A 94 -3.54 1.51 -9.23
C ASP A 94 -4.12 2.41 -8.13
N CYS A 95 -5.32 2.10 -7.63
CA CYS A 95 -5.89 2.76 -6.47
C CYS A 95 -5.11 2.47 -5.18
N SER A 96 -5.25 3.34 -4.17
CA SER A 96 -4.73 3.05 -2.83
C SER A 96 -5.38 1.78 -2.27
N VAL A 97 -4.57 0.90 -1.68
CA VAL A 97 -5.04 -0.35 -1.07
C VAL A 97 -5.98 0.01 0.09
N LYS A 98 -7.22 -0.50 0.10
CA LYS A 98 -8.16 -0.23 1.20
C LYS A 98 -7.86 -1.07 2.44
N GLY A 99 -7.37 -2.28 2.25
CA GLY A 99 -7.02 -3.21 3.33
C GLY A 99 -6.88 -4.64 2.83
N TYR A 100 -6.80 -5.57 3.78
CA TYR A 100 -6.70 -7.01 3.53
C TYR A 100 -7.68 -7.79 4.37
N ALA A 101 -8.18 -8.89 3.82
CA ALA A 101 -9.08 -9.80 4.52
C ALA A 101 -8.67 -11.25 4.30
N ASP A 102 -8.81 -12.07 5.33
CA ASP A 102 -8.84 -13.51 5.17
C ASP A 102 -10.23 -13.89 4.66
N ILE A 103 -10.27 -14.57 3.52
CA ILE A 103 -11.50 -14.87 2.80
C ILE A 103 -11.71 -16.38 2.68
N ASP A 104 -12.96 -16.79 2.79
CA ASP A 104 -13.40 -18.12 2.42
C ASP A 104 -13.61 -18.15 0.90
N ILE A 105 -12.70 -18.83 0.21
CA ILE A 105 -12.74 -18.98 -1.26
C ILE A 105 -13.57 -20.17 -1.69
N SER A 106 -14.35 -20.79 -0.79
CA SER A 106 -15.27 -21.85 -1.18
C SER A 106 -16.18 -21.39 -2.31
N GLU A 107 -16.77 -20.20 -2.18
CA GLU A 107 -17.61 -19.57 -3.20
C GLU A 107 -17.52 -18.03 -3.11
N CYS A 108 -17.11 -17.41 -4.22
CA CYS A 108 -17.19 -15.97 -4.42
C CYS A 108 -18.20 -15.65 -5.51
N PHE A 109 -18.75 -14.43 -5.49
CA PHE A 109 -19.92 -14.07 -6.28
C PHE A 109 -19.75 -12.77 -7.06
N LEU A 110 -20.55 -12.60 -8.11
CA LEU A 110 -20.52 -11.41 -8.97
C LEU A 110 -21.05 -10.19 -8.22
N THR A 111 -22.03 -10.42 -7.35
CA THR A 111 -22.67 -9.39 -6.55
C THR A 111 -22.53 -9.72 -5.07
N ASN A 112 -22.63 -8.70 -4.23
CA ASN A 112 -22.61 -8.83 -2.77
C ASN A 112 -23.83 -9.61 -2.22
N ASP A 113 -24.93 -9.71 -2.96
CA ASP A 113 -26.13 -10.46 -2.58
C ASP A 113 -26.18 -11.91 -3.13
N LYS A 114 -25.06 -12.43 -3.64
CA LYS A 114 -24.86 -13.84 -4.03
C LYS A 114 -25.58 -14.28 -5.31
N ASN A 115 -25.65 -13.42 -6.33
CA ASN A 115 -26.39 -13.74 -7.55
C ASN A 115 -25.73 -14.87 -8.40
N GLU A 116 -24.49 -14.69 -8.83
CA GLU A 116 -23.77 -15.62 -9.71
C GLU A 116 -22.42 -15.98 -9.12
N VAL A 117 -22.04 -17.26 -9.14
CA VAL A 117 -20.73 -17.73 -8.64
C VAL A 117 -19.65 -17.34 -9.64
N THR A 118 -18.63 -16.64 -9.18
CA THR A 118 -17.48 -16.21 -10.00
C THR A 118 -16.31 -17.14 -9.82
N TYR A 119 -16.10 -17.62 -8.61
CA TYR A 119 -14.97 -18.46 -8.23
C TYR A 119 -15.42 -19.55 -7.26
N LYS A 120 -14.84 -20.73 -7.42
CA LYS A 120 -15.04 -21.88 -6.54
C LYS A 120 -13.73 -22.58 -6.27
N GLY A 121 -13.25 -22.47 -5.03
CA GLY A 121 -12.04 -23.11 -4.55
C GLY A 121 -12.28 -23.91 -3.28
N LYS A 122 -11.23 -24.11 -2.49
CA LYS A 122 -11.32 -24.80 -1.19
C LYS A 122 -10.35 -24.18 -0.19
N GLY A 123 -10.86 -23.89 1.00
CA GLY A 123 -10.07 -23.41 2.13
C GLY A 123 -10.17 -21.90 2.33
N ILE A 124 -9.37 -21.41 3.27
CA ILE A 124 -9.21 -19.98 3.55
C ILE A 124 -8.06 -19.46 2.72
N TYR A 125 -8.29 -18.39 1.98
CA TYR A 125 -7.24 -17.60 1.36
C TYR A 125 -6.89 -16.46 2.31
N HIS A 126 -5.66 -16.49 2.81
CA HIS A 126 -5.19 -15.48 3.74
C HIS A 126 -4.80 -14.21 2.99
N ARG A 127 -5.20 -13.06 3.52
CA ARG A 127 -4.74 -11.74 3.11
C ARG A 127 -5.05 -11.38 1.64
N ALA A 128 -6.29 -11.61 1.21
CA ALA A 128 -6.77 -11.03 -0.05
C ALA A 128 -6.89 -9.51 0.08
N ARG A 129 -6.35 -8.79 -0.91
CA ARG A 129 -6.66 -7.36 -1.09
C ARG A 129 -8.15 -7.23 -1.36
N TYR A 130 -8.82 -6.31 -0.66
CA TYR A 130 -10.20 -5.97 -0.99
C TYR A 130 -10.32 -4.59 -1.64
N TYR A 131 -11.30 -4.45 -2.52
CA TYR A 131 -11.60 -3.25 -3.29
C TYR A 131 -12.90 -2.58 -2.82
N ASP A 132 -13.81 -3.34 -2.20
CA ASP A 132 -15.02 -2.85 -1.53
C ASP A 132 -15.43 -3.83 -0.41
N THR A 133 -16.24 -3.36 0.53
CA THR A 133 -16.72 -4.13 1.68
C THR A 133 -18.22 -3.99 1.83
N ASP A 134 -18.90 -5.10 2.09
CA ASP A 134 -20.29 -5.14 2.52
C ASP A 134 -20.38 -5.88 3.85
N LEU A 135 -20.32 -5.10 4.93
CA LEU A 135 -20.38 -5.61 6.29
C LEU A 135 -21.75 -6.20 6.64
N SER A 136 -22.82 -5.74 5.99
CA SER A 136 -24.18 -6.23 6.25
C SER A 136 -24.35 -7.69 5.81
N ASN A 137 -23.70 -8.04 4.69
CA ASN A 137 -23.71 -9.39 4.14
C ASN A 137 -22.46 -10.21 4.47
N ASN A 138 -21.55 -9.69 5.30
CA ASN A 138 -20.25 -10.28 5.64
C ASN A 138 -19.40 -10.63 4.42
N ARG A 139 -19.26 -9.69 3.48
CA ARG A 139 -18.52 -9.89 2.24
C ARG A 139 -17.52 -8.80 1.94
N VAL A 140 -16.51 -9.17 1.18
CA VAL A 140 -15.50 -8.27 0.61
C VAL A 140 -15.34 -8.56 -0.88
N LEU A 141 -15.19 -7.52 -1.67
CA LEU A 141 -14.88 -7.61 -3.09
C LEU A 141 -13.36 -7.77 -3.28
N THR A 142 -12.93 -8.84 -3.92
CA THR A 142 -11.52 -9.20 -4.13
C THR A 142 -11.27 -9.55 -5.60
N GLU A 143 -10.04 -9.96 -5.93
CA GLU A 143 -9.67 -10.46 -7.27
C GLU A 143 -10.45 -11.73 -7.71
N PHE A 144 -11.12 -12.40 -6.78
CA PHE A 144 -11.99 -13.56 -7.04
C PHE A 144 -13.49 -13.19 -7.13
N GLY A 145 -13.85 -11.92 -6.90
CA GLY A 145 -15.23 -11.45 -6.73
C GLY A 145 -15.61 -11.20 -5.27
N TRP A 146 -16.91 -11.16 -4.98
CA TRP A 146 -17.46 -10.97 -3.63
C TRP A 146 -17.37 -12.26 -2.82
N CYS A 147 -16.35 -12.36 -1.97
CA CYS A 147 -16.10 -13.51 -1.11
C CYS A 147 -16.60 -13.23 0.32
N LYS A 148 -16.88 -14.29 1.07
CA LYS A 148 -17.14 -14.16 2.52
C LYS A 148 -15.80 -14.01 3.22
N PHE A 149 -15.69 -13.10 4.20
CA PHE A 149 -14.49 -13.04 5.04
C PHE A 149 -14.58 -14.03 6.21
N SER A 150 -13.47 -14.68 6.59
CA SER A 150 -13.44 -15.70 7.64
C SER A 150 -13.38 -15.10 9.05
N ASP A 151 -12.69 -13.98 9.21
CA ASP A 151 -12.49 -13.22 10.46
C ASP A 151 -12.79 -11.73 10.26
N LYS A 152 -12.61 -10.89 11.30
CA LYS A 152 -12.67 -9.43 11.12
C LYS A 152 -11.70 -8.98 10.02
N ILE A 153 -12.21 -8.18 9.09
CA ILE A 153 -11.43 -7.45 8.08
C ILE A 153 -10.29 -6.69 8.77
N ASP A 154 -9.12 -6.61 8.13
CA ASP A 154 -7.96 -5.87 8.63
C ASP A 154 -7.47 -6.37 10.00
N SER A 155 -7.48 -7.69 10.18
CA SER A 155 -7.01 -8.37 11.39
C SER A 155 -5.59 -7.95 11.79
N ASP A 156 -4.68 -7.95 10.81
CA ASP A 156 -3.28 -7.54 10.97
C ASP A 156 -3.16 -6.05 11.22
N THR A 157 -4.04 -5.24 10.64
CA THR A 157 -4.00 -3.79 10.83
C THR A 157 -4.40 -3.41 12.27
N ASN A 158 -5.33 -4.12 12.90
CA ASN A 158 -5.84 -3.73 14.22
C ASN A 158 -5.41 -4.69 15.34
N TRP A 159 -4.27 -5.38 15.18
CA TRP A 159 -3.83 -6.42 16.11
C TRP A 159 -3.63 -5.91 17.56
N ILE A 160 -3.15 -4.67 17.74
CA ILE A 160 -2.97 -4.05 19.07
C ILE A 160 -4.31 -3.95 19.82
N SER A 161 -5.43 -3.68 19.12
CA SER A 161 -6.76 -3.57 19.75
C SER A 161 -7.24 -4.88 20.40
N ARG A 162 -6.60 -6.01 20.07
CA ARG A 162 -6.91 -7.33 20.63
C ARG A 162 -6.15 -7.61 21.94
N ILE A 163 -5.20 -6.76 22.31
CA ILE A 163 -4.51 -6.83 23.59
C ILE A 163 -5.46 -6.26 24.65
N THR A 164 -6.10 -7.13 25.41
CA THR A 164 -7.12 -6.75 26.40
C THR A 164 -6.54 -6.24 27.72
N ASN A 165 -5.24 -6.40 27.94
CA ASN A 165 -4.58 -5.94 29.16
C ASN A 165 -4.10 -4.49 29.00
N GLU A 166 -4.91 -3.55 29.49
CA GLU A 166 -4.62 -2.11 29.47
C GLU A 166 -3.40 -1.69 30.31
N THR A 167 -2.90 -2.59 31.18
CA THR A 167 -1.72 -2.33 32.03
C THR A 167 -0.40 -2.82 31.43
N LEU A 168 -0.46 -3.48 30.27
CA LEU A 168 0.73 -4.02 29.60
C LEU A 168 1.58 -2.88 29.03
N ALA A 169 2.84 -2.79 29.45
CA ALA A 169 3.75 -1.78 28.93
C ALA A 169 4.24 -2.14 27.51
N ILE A 170 4.52 -1.13 26.68
CA ILE A 170 4.95 -1.31 25.28
C ILE A 170 6.16 -2.25 25.15
N ASN A 171 7.12 -2.16 26.07
CA ASN A 171 8.33 -3.00 26.08
C ASN A 171 8.06 -4.49 26.41
N GLN A 172 6.84 -4.83 26.82
CA GLN A 172 6.39 -6.20 27.07
C GLN A 172 5.62 -6.78 25.86
N ILE A 173 5.37 -5.97 24.83
CA ILE A 173 4.68 -6.37 23.61
C ILE A 173 5.72 -6.71 22.54
N THR A 174 5.55 -7.86 21.88
CA THR A 174 6.33 -8.15 20.66
C THR A 174 5.77 -7.32 19.51
N ILE A 175 6.49 -6.27 19.11
CA ILE A 175 6.05 -5.34 18.08
C ILE A 175 6.87 -5.55 16.80
N PRO A 176 6.25 -5.89 15.67
CA PRO A 176 6.96 -5.98 14.40
C PRO A 176 7.38 -4.59 13.92
N GLY A 177 8.61 -4.50 13.41
CA GLY A 177 9.19 -3.27 12.91
C GLY A 177 9.94 -3.42 11.60
N THR A 178 10.14 -2.30 10.92
CA THR A 178 10.88 -2.23 9.65
C THR A 178 12.10 -1.31 9.77
N HIS A 179 13.21 -1.76 9.19
CA HIS A 179 14.45 -1.01 9.09
C HIS A 179 14.41 -0.14 7.82
N ASP A 180 14.88 1.12 7.93
CA ASP A 180 14.89 2.09 6.80
C ASP A 180 13.54 2.16 6.07
N SER A 181 12.48 2.37 6.84
CA SER A 181 11.11 2.03 6.48
C SER A 181 10.59 2.75 5.24
N GLY A 182 10.99 4.00 5.02
CA GLY A 182 10.49 4.82 3.92
C GLY A 182 11.29 4.73 2.62
N THR A 183 12.19 3.75 2.48
CA THR A 183 13.10 3.61 1.31
C THR A 183 12.47 2.99 0.06
N TYR A 184 11.18 2.65 0.09
CA TYR A 184 10.47 2.02 -1.04
C TYR A 184 10.54 2.78 -2.37
N GLY A 185 10.71 4.10 -2.28
CA GLY A 185 10.81 5.05 -3.37
C GLY A 185 12.15 5.09 -4.08
N ILE A 186 13.18 4.41 -3.58
CA ILE A 186 14.51 4.39 -4.20
C ILE A 186 14.51 3.34 -5.32
N TYR A 187 14.44 3.76 -6.58
CA TYR A 187 14.28 2.84 -7.72
C TYR A 187 15.44 2.88 -8.74
N ASN A 188 16.38 3.83 -8.62
CA ASN A 188 17.59 3.81 -9.43
C ASN A 188 18.30 2.45 -9.26
N ARG A 189 18.55 1.74 -10.35
CA ARG A 189 19.04 0.34 -10.31
C ARG A 189 20.35 0.17 -9.53
N ILE A 190 21.20 1.18 -9.47
CA ILE A 190 22.48 1.10 -8.76
C ILE A 190 22.26 1.38 -7.27
N GLU A 191 21.57 2.46 -6.94
CA GLU A 191 21.30 2.88 -5.56
C GLU A 191 20.38 1.89 -4.83
N ALA A 192 19.33 1.42 -5.50
CA ALA A 192 18.35 0.49 -4.93
C ALA A 192 18.94 -0.86 -4.50
N ARG A 193 20.15 -1.23 -4.97
CA ARG A 193 20.82 -2.46 -4.54
C ARG A 193 21.29 -2.41 -3.09
N TRP A 194 21.51 -1.22 -2.54
CA TRP A 194 22.09 -1.04 -1.22
C TRP A 194 21.26 -0.13 -0.32
N ALA A 195 20.47 0.78 -0.92
CA ALA A 195 19.71 1.79 -0.18
C ALA A 195 18.20 1.51 -0.11
N ARG A 196 17.65 0.62 -0.96
CA ARG A 196 16.23 0.22 -0.85
C ARG A 196 16.09 -1.00 0.04
N ILE A 197 15.60 -0.80 1.26
CA ILE A 197 15.37 -1.87 2.24
C ILE A 197 13.91 -2.35 2.21
N GLN A 198 12.96 -1.45 1.95
CA GLN A 198 11.54 -1.78 1.86
C GLN A 198 11.01 -1.71 0.42
N ASN A 199 9.96 -2.48 0.11
CA ASN A 199 9.23 -2.40 -1.16
C ASN A 199 7.84 -1.76 -1.02
N LEU A 200 7.34 -1.65 0.21
CA LEU A 200 6.03 -1.10 0.56
C LEU A 200 6.18 0.32 1.11
N ASP A 201 5.26 1.22 0.78
CA ASP A 201 5.15 2.51 1.46
C ASP A 201 4.75 2.33 2.94
N ILE A 202 4.88 3.39 3.76
CA ILE A 202 4.61 3.33 5.20
C ILE A 202 3.16 2.92 5.48
N TYR A 203 2.22 3.43 4.68
CA TYR A 203 0.81 3.10 4.81
C TYR A 203 0.56 1.59 4.61
N LYS A 204 1.12 1.00 3.55
CA LYS A 204 1.04 -0.45 3.32
C LYS A 204 1.71 -1.23 4.44
N GLN A 205 2.84 -0.78 4.98
CA GLN A 205 3.46 -1.42 6.13
C GLN A 205 2.54 -1.41 7.37
N LEU A 206 1.82 -0.30 7.63
CA LEU A 206 0.80 -0.23 8.69
C LEU A 206 -0.33 -1.23 8.48
N LEU A 207 -0.83 -1.38 7.25
CA LEU A 207 -1.81 -2.41 6.88
C LEU A 207 -1.28 -3.84 7.06
N ASN A 208 0.04 -4.00 7.05
CA ASN A 208 0.72 -5.28 7.30
C ASN A 208 1.01 -5.51 8.80
N GLY A 209 0.46 -4.69 9.69
CA GLY A 209 0.64 -4.81 11.14
C GLY A 209 1.95 -4.26 11.69
N ILE A 210 2.82 -3.68 10.86
CA ILE A 210 4.06 -3.02 11.31
C ILE A 210 3.70 -1.83 12.19
N ARG A 211 4.25 -1.77 13.40
CA ARG A 211 3.97 -0.67 14.33
C ARG A 211 5.23 0.04 14.82
N TYR A 212 6.42 -0.49 14.52
CA TYR A 212 7.71 0.15 14.80
C TYR A 212 8.45 0.52 13.52
N PHE A 213 8.70 1.81 13.29
CA PHE A 213 9.29 2.29 12.04
C PHE A 213 10.63 2.99 12.30
N ASP A 214 11.71 2.53 11.64
CA ASP A 214 12.95 3.32 11.51
C ASP A 214 12.77 4.28 10.33
N ILE A 215 12.57 5.58 10.62
CA ILE A 215 12.43 6.63 9.60
C ILE A 215 13.67 7.52 9.64
N ARG A 216 14.35 7.59 8.51
CA ARG A 216 15.55 8.41 8.35
C ARG A 216 15.24 9.67 7.57
N LEU A 217 15.66 10.81 8.12
CA LEU A 217 15.26 12.12 7.67
C LEU A 217 16.47 12.95 7.24
N GLU A 218 16.26 13.73 6.19
CA GLU A 218 17.13 14.82 5.76
C GLU A 218 16.32 16.10 5.56
N THR A 219 17.03 17.23 5.48
CA THR A 219 16.45 18.54 5.17
C THR A 219 17.13 19.16 3.95
N ASN A 220 16.44 20.07 3.27
CA ASN A 220 17.03 20.93 2.24
C ASN A 220 17.16 22.37 2.76
N ASP A 221 17.68 23.26 1.92
CA ASP A 221 17.90 24.68 2.24
C ASP A 221 16.57 25.40 2.56
N ASP A 222 15.47 24.91 1.99
CA ASP A 222 14.10 25.38 2.24
C ASP A 222 13.49 24.81 3.54
N LYS A 223 14.26 24.03 4.32
CA LYS A 223 13.85 23.38 5.58
C LYS A 223 12.71 22.37 5.43
N GLU A 224 12.51 21.83 4.22
CA GLU A 224 11.59 20.72 4.00
C GLU A 224 12.21 19.42 4.52
N ILE A 225 11.45 18.68 5.32
CA ILE A 225 11.89 17.41 5.90
C ILE A 225 11.43 16.25 5.02
N TYR A 226 12.37 15.44 4.55
CA TYR A 226 12.10 14.32 3.66
C TYR A 226 12.82 13.04 4.07
N ILE A 227 12.30 11.92 3.58
CA ILE A 227 12.83 10.60 3.86
C ILE A 227 14.04 10.32 2.97
N SER A 228 15.09 9.77 3.56
CA SER A 228 16.33 9.40 2.86
C SER A 228 16.90 8.07 3.35
N HIS A 229 17.97 7.62 2.70
CA HIS A 229 18.89 6.61 3.19
C HIS A 229 20.31 7.12 2.99
N GLY A 230 20.86 7.79 4.02
CA GLY A 230 22.01 8.68 3.81
C GLY A 230 21.66 9.76 2.79
N TYR A 231 22.60 10.10 1.90
CA TYR A 231 22.43 11.14 0.88
C TYR A 231 21.42 10.81 -0.25
N ILE A 232 20.81 9.61 -0.22
CA ILE A 232 19.88 9.16 -1.27
C ILE A 232 18.45 9.45 -0.82
N SER A 233 17.79 10.40 -1.49
CA SER A 233 16.40 10.74 -1.20
C SER A 233 15.43 9.66 -1.70
N SER A 234 14.41 9.35 -0.90
CA SER A 234 13.29 8.50 -1.34
C SER A 234 12.24 9.33 -2.09
N ILE A 235 11.50 8.68 -2.98
CA ILE A 235 10.44 9.29 -3.81
C ILE A 235 9.07 8.72 -3.41
N ASN A 236 8.09 9.61 -3.24
CA ASN A 236 6.71 9.21 -3.12
C ASN A 236 6.20 8.76 -4.49
N LYS A 237 5.99 7.46 -4.69
CA LYS A 237 5.61 6.92 -6.00
C LYS A 237 4.22 7.37 -6.46
N LYS A 238 3.34 7.82 -5.54
CA LYS A 238 2.02 8.33 -5.90
C LYS A 238 2.12 9.70 -6.57
N THR A 239 2.99 10.57 -6.04
CA THR A 239 3.12 11.96 -6.51
C THR A 239 4.28 12.15 -7.48
N GLY A 240 5.22 11.20 -7.54
CA GLY A 240 6.48 11.32 -8.28
C GLY A 240 7.47 12.32 -7.68
N LYS A 241 7.15 12.90 -6.51
CA LYS A 241 7.97 13.90 -5.82
C LYS A 241 8.80 13.25 -4.71
N LYS A 242 9.75 14.01 -4.17
CA LYS A 242 10.49 13.64 -2.96
C LYS A 242 9.51 13.23 -1.86
N TYR A 243 9.83 12.15 -1.13
CA TYR A 243 8.92 11.62 -0.12
C TYR A 243 9.06 12.43 1.16
N TYR A 244 8.13 13.35 1.39
CA TYR A 244 8.17 14.24 2.54
C TYR A 244 7.65 13.56 3.79
N LEU A 245 8.12 14.00 4.95
CA LEU A 245 7.61 13.52 6.24
C LEU A 245 6.10 13.81 6.37
N SER A 246 5.62 14.92 5.81
CA SER A 246 4.19 15.27 5.76
C SER A 246 3.35 14.21 5.06
N ASP A 247 3.87 13.57 4.00
CA ASP A 247 3.15 12.56 3.22
C ASP A 247 2.83 11.30 4.05
N ILE A 248 3.51 11.09 5.18
CA ILE A 248 3.21 9.99 6.13
C ILE A 248 1.94 10.31 6.93
N PHE A 249 1.74 11.59 7.27
CA PHE A 249 0.68 12.04 8.17
C PHE A 249 -0.60 12.48 7.45
N GLU A 250 -0.65 12.44 6.12
CA GLU A 250 -1.87 12.77 5.36
C GLU A 250 -3.04 11.80 5.63
N ASN A 251 -2.80 10.64 6.26
CA ASN A 251 -3.84 9.70 6.68
C ASN A 251 -3.90 9.68 8.22
N ASP A 252 -4.75 10.54 8.77
CA ASP A 252 -4.94 10.85 10.20
C ASP A 252 -5.47 9.69 11.07
N ASP A 253 -5.31 8.41 10.70
CA ASP A 253 -6.06 7.29 11.33
C ASP A 253 -5.21 6.22 12.06
N TRP A 254 -3.91 6.43 12.24
CA TRP A 254 -3.01 5.34 12.67
C TRP A 254 -2.18 5.60 13.91
N CYS A 255 -2.15 4.60 14.79
CA CYS A 255 -1.20 4.47 15.89
C CYS A 255 0.20 4.11 15.33
N LEU A 256 1.17 5.02 15.48
CA LEU A 256 2.54 4.90 14.98
C LEU A 256 3.54 4.95 16.14
N ILE A 257 4.40 3.93 16.26
CA ILE A 257 5.64 4.01 17.04
C ILE A 257 6.77 4.20 16.04
N SER A 258 7.43 5.35 16.08
CA SER A 258 8.47 5.69 15.10
C SER A 258 9.74 6.11 15.81
N VAL A 259 10.86 5.58 15.31
CA VAL A 259 12.19 6.10 15.59
C VAL A 259 12.59 7.02 14.45
N LEU A 260 12.77 8.30 14.76
CA LEU A 260 13.29 9.29 13.81
C LEU A 260 14.80 9.42 14.00
N THR A 261 15.56 9.20 12.92
CA THR A 261 17.02 9.44 12.90
C THR A 261 17.37 10.44 11.80
N SER A 262 18.22 11.42 12.11
CA SER A 262 18.79 12.33 11.11
C SER A 262 20.07 11.73 10.54
N THR A 263 20.21 11.65 9.22
CA THR A 263 21.50 11.28 8.60
C THR A 263 22.32 12.52 8.29
N PRO A 264 23.59 12.63 8.75
CA PRO A 264 24.41 13.81 8.47
C PRO A 264 24.80 13.88 6.98
N ARG A 265 24.71 15.08 6.39
CA ARG A 265 25.31 15.40 5.08
C ARG A 265 26.82 15.50 5.25
N SER A 266 27.60 14.73 4.49
CA SER A 266 29.05 14.57 4.65
C SER A 266 29.91 15.80 4.29
N SER A 267 29.37 17.02 4.31
CA SER A 267 30.05 18.19 3.74
C SER A 267 29.93 19.51 4.52
N GLU A 268 29.44 19.55 5.76
CA GLU A 268 29.43 20.81 6.52
C GLU A 268 30.47 20.84 7.65
N PRO A 269 31.26 21.93 7.76
CA PRO A 269 32.26 22.08 8.80
C PRO A 269 31.58 22.39 10.14
N THR A 270 32.01 21.68 11.18
CA THR A 270 31.63 21.90 12.58
C THR A 270 31.85 23.35 13.00
N THR A 271 30.76 24.09 13.21
CA THR A 271 30.81 25.38 13.93
C THR A 271 29.80 25.36 15.08
N THR A 272 30.34 25.52 16.28
CA THR A 272 29.65 25.62 17.57
C THR A 272 28.78 26.86 17.64
N VAL A 273 27.47 26.70 17.87
CA VAL A 273 26.57 27.80 18.26
C VAL A 273 25.56 27.33 19.32
N ASN A 274 25.31 28.21 20.29
CA ASN A 274 24.74 28.01 21.62
C ASN A 274 23.36 27.31 21.70
N THR A 275 23.22 26.56 22.79
CA THR A 275 22.11 25.69 23.18
C THR A 275 20.87 26.48 23.59
N THR A 276 19.73 26.20 22.96
CA THR A 276 18.41 26.54 23.52
C THR A 276 17.65 25.23 23.72
N THR A 277 17.39 24.88 24.97
CA THR A 277 16.64 23.68 25.36
C THR A 277 15.21 23.78 24.87
N ILE A 278 14.82 22.94 23.92
CA ILE A 278 13.40 22.69 23.62
C ILE A 278 12.94 21.59 24.57
N THR A 279 12.13 21.96 25.55
CA THR A 279 11.38 21.00 26.37
C THR A 279 10.26 20.43 25.51
N ILE A 280 10.47 19.26 24.93
CA ILE A 280 9.34 18.46 24.43
C ILE A 280 8.62 17.95 25.68
N SER A 281 7.56 18.65 26.07
CA SER A 281 6.61 18.13 27.05
C SER A 281 6.09 16.81 26.50
N SER A 282 6.32 15.71 27.23
CA SER A 282 5.61 14.45 27.06
C SER A 282 4.16 14.62 27.51
N THR A 283 3.43 15.55 26.90
CA THR A 283 1.99 15.60 27.00
C THR A 283 1.47 14.59 26.02
N VAL A 284 1.22 13.37 26.52
CA VAL A 284 0.28 12.45 25.89
C VAL A 284 -1.04 13.20 25.83
N SER A 285 -1.35 13.82 24.68
CA SER A 285 -2.70 14.30 24.43
C SER A 285 -3.56 13.07 24.19
N THR A 286 -4.11 12.49 25.26
CA THR A 286 -5.21 11.54 25.15
C THR A 286 -6.46 12.32 24.75
N SER A 287 -6.55 12.69 23.48
CA SER A 287 -7.85 13.01 22.88
C SER A 287 -8.60 11.69 22.79
N ALA A 288 -9.62 11.54 23.62
CA ALA A 288 -10.48 10.36 23.69
C ALA A 288 -11.30 10.23 22.39
N GLN A 289 -10.69 9.59 21.39
CA GLN A 289 -11.32 8.86 20.30
C GLN A 289 -10.54 7.54 20.17
N PRO A 290 -11.15 6.37 19.89
CA PRO A 290 -10.63 5.07 20.31
C PRO A 290 -9.33 4.57 19.65
N ASN A 291 -8.64 5.33 18.79
CA ASN A 291 -7.68 4.76 17.84
C ASN A 291 -6.29 5.44 17.75
N TYR A 292 -5.90 6.32 18.67
CA TYR A 292 -4.61 7.02 18.55
C TYR A 292 -3.61 6.72 19.68
N CYS A 293 -2.48 6.12 19.32
CA CYS A 293 -1.25 6.19 20.12
C CYS A 293 -0.10 6.57 19.17
N LEU A 294 0.33 7.83 19.22
CA LEU A 294 1.51 8.30 18.50
C LEU A 294 2.66 8.38 19.50
N LEU A 295 3.68 7.54 19.35
CA LEU A 295 4.89 7.59 20.17
C LEU A 295 6.09 7.86 19.26
N PHE A 296 6.56 9.10 19.25
CA PHE A 296 7.84 9.45 18.64
C PHE A 296 8.97 9.19 19.64
N LEU A 297 9.88 8.30 19.27
CA LEU A 297 11.21 8.20 19.88
C LEU A 297 12.19 8.85 18.90
N ILE A 298 12.41 10.15 19.02
CA ILE A 298 13.42 10.82 18.20
C ILE A 298 14.80 10.44 18.75
N LEU A 299 15.48 9.51 18.10
CA LEU A 299 16.88 9.21 18.37
C LEU A 299 17.73 10.14 17.49
N ILE A 300 17.96 11.35 17.97
CA ILE A 300 18.88 12.29 17.33
C ILE A 300 20.31 11.77 17.56
N GLN A 301 20.90 11.16 16.53
CA GLN A 301 22.33 10.91 16.52
C GLN A 301 23.05 12.22 16.19
N ALA A 302 23.23 13.02 17.24
CA ALA A 302 24.10 14.19 17.42
C ALA A 302 24.22 15.25 16.29
N HIS A 303 23.86 16.49 16.68
CA HIS A 303 24.28 17.78 16.11
C HIS A 303 23.48 18.42 14.96
N LEU A 304 22.15 18.56 15.13
CA LEU A 304 21.41 19.67 14.51
C LEU A 304 20.46 20.31 15.54
N ASN A 305 20.68 21.59 15.83
CA ASN A 305 19.81 22.43 16.66
C ASN A 305 18.55 22.80 15.85
N TRP A 306 17.36 22.44 16.33
CA TRP A 306 16.11 22.59 15.59
C TRP A 306 15.36 23.90 15.88
N VAL A 307 14.68 24.41 14.85
CA VAL A 307 13.72 25.52 14.86
C VAL A 307 12.29 24.96 14.88
N ASN A 308 11.38 25.62 15.61
CA ASN A 308 9.96 25.32 15.78
C ASN A 308 9.22 24.89 14.50
N VAL A 309 8.51 23.77 14.55
CA VAL A 309 7.46 23.41 13.57
C VAL A 309 6.09 23.51 14.25
N MET A 310 5.18 24.15 13.53
CA MET A 310 3.93 24.78 13.96
C MET A 310 2.95 23.87 14.73
N SER A 311 2.43 24.39 15.84
CA SER A 311 1.05 24.12 16.30
C SER A 311 0.09 24.96 15.47
N LYS A 312 -0.98 24.38 14.91
CA LYS A 312 -2.14 25.17 14.46
C LYS A 312 -2.70 25.95 15.66
N PRO A 313 -2.98 27.26 15.55
CA PRO A 313 -3.80 27.95 16.54
C PRO A 313 -5.24 27.45 16.46
N ASN A 314 -5.91 27.47 17.61
CA ASN A 314 -7.31 27.09 17.88
C ASN A 314 -8.31 27.43 16.77
#